data_AF-A0AAV7L732-F1
#
_entry.id   AF-A0AAV7L732-F1
#
_cell.length_a   1.000
_cell.length_b   1.000
_cell.length_c   1.000
_cell.angle_alpha   90.00
_cell.angle_beta   90.00
_cell.angle_gamma   90.00
#
_symmetry.space_group_name_H-M   'P 1'
#
loop_
_entity.id
_entity.type
_entity.pdbx_description
1 polymer ?
#
loop_
_entity_poly.entity_id
_entity_poly.type
_entity_poly.pdbx_seq_one_letter_code
_entity_poly.pdbx_strand_id
1 'polypeptide(L)'
;MHTQKRLELQAAADGHLEDGASPLHTRRWLELQAGTEGHLEDGASPLHTRRRLELQAETDGHLEDGASPLHTRRRLELQAGTDGHLEDGGSPLQKMEEARNAGGADGHLEDGASTLHTRRQIELQAGTEGHLEDGASPLHTRRQV
;
A
#
# COMPACT_ATOMS: atom_id res chain seq x y z
N MET A 1 15.62 -3.73 18.96
CA MET A 1 14.39 -3.36 19.69
C MET A 1 13.22 -3.66 18.77
N HIS A 2 12.26 -4.49 19.17
CA HIS A 2 11.07 -4.76 18.36
C HIS A 2 9.96 -3.82 18.81
N THR A 3 9.39 -3.04 17.89
CA THR A 3 8.28 -2.13 18.18
C THR A 3 7.02 -2.60 17.45
N GLN A 4 5.88 -2.38 18.08
CA GLN A 4 4.58 -2.58 17.46
C GLN A 4 3.83 -1.27 17.54
N LYS A 5 3.28 -0.82 16.41
CA LYS A 5 2.52 0.42 16.29
C LYS A 5 1.20 0.10 15.58
N ARG A 6 0.10 0.59 16.16
CA ARG A 6 -1.24 0.55 15.57
C ARG A 6 -1.80 1.96 15.62
N LEU A 7 -2.20 2.48 14.48
CA LEU A 7 -2.92 3.75 14.34
C LEU A 7 -4.21 3.50 13.59
N GLU A 8 -5.27 4.13 14.05
CA GLU A 8 -6.60 4.04 13.47
C GLU A 8 -7.21 5.43 13.48
N LEU A 9 -7.77 5.82 12.34
CA LEU A 9 -8.48 7.08 12.19
C LEU A 9 -9.83 6.83 11.51
N GLN A 10 -10.88 7.41 12.09
CA GLN A 10 -12.20 7.46 11.49
C GLN A 10 -12.61 8.92 11.31
N ALA A 11 -12.80 9.33 10.07
CA ALA A 11 -13.19 10.68 9.69
C ALA A 11 -14.58 10.67 9.05
N ALA A 12 -15.45 11.59 9.46
CA ALA A 12 -16.82 11.67 8.95
C ALA A 12 -16.93 12.25 7.53
N ALA A 13 -15.92 13.01 7.11
CA ALA A 13 -15.77 13.54 5.76
C ALA A 13 -14.35 13.19 5.30
N ASP A 14 -13.42 14.13 5.42
CA ASP A 14 -12.06 13.94 4.94
C ASP A 14 -11.12 13.47 6.06
N GLY A 15 -10.31 12.45 5.75
CA GLY A 15 -9.38 11.84 6.68
C GLY A 15 -7.97 11.79 6.13
N HIS A 16 -6.99 12.16 6.96
CA HIS A 16 -5.58 12.05 6.62
C HIS A 16 -4.83 11.37 7.78
N LEU A 17 -4.19 10.25 7.48
CA LEU A 17 -3.41 9.47 8.44
C LEU A 17 -1.97 9.30 7.92
N GLU A 18 -1.04 9.98 8.57
CA GLU A 18 0.39 9.89 8.26
C GLU A 18 1.13 9.14 9.38
N ASP A 19 1.91 8.13 9.02
CA ASP A 19 2.92 7.54 9.90
C ASP A 19 4.33 7.75 9.34
N GLY A 20 5.13 8.57 10.03
CA GLY A 20 6.52 8.83 9.62
C GLY A 20 7.45 7.61 9.71
N ALA A 21 8.73 7.85 9.47
CA ALA A 21 9.76 6.82 9.49
C ALA A 21 9.91 6.15 10.87
N SER A 22 10.04 4.82 10.89
CA SER A 22 10.17 4.02 12.11
C SER A 22 11.53 3.32 12.24
N PRO A 23 11.95 2.90 13.46
CA PRO A 23 13.20 2.18 13.68
C PRO A 23 13.20 0.74 13.11
N LEU A 24 14.38 0.11 13.10
CA LEU A 24 14.81 -1.09 12.35
C LEU A 24 13.95 -2.38 12.47
N HIS A 25 12.92 -2.47 13.32
CA HIS A 25 12.07 -3.66 13.45
C HIS A 25 10.67 -3.30 13.95
N THR A 26 9.73 -3.08 13.02
CA THR A 26 8.37 -2.65 13.37
C THR A 26 7.29 -3.54 12.78
N ARG A 27 6.30 -3.89 13.59
CA ARG A 27 4.99 -4.31 13.09
C ARG A 27 4.09 -3.10 13.08
N ARG A 28 3.63 -2.70 11.90
CA ARG A 28 2.73 -1.55 11.70
C ARG A 28 1.39 -1.99 11.19
N TRP A 29 0.37 -1.42 11.80
CA TRP A 29 -1.00 -1.48 11.35
C TRP A 29 -1.54 -0.06 11.29
N LEU A 30 -1.87 0.41 10.10
CA LEU A 30 -2.53 1.70 9.89
C LEU A 30 -3.88 1.43 9.24
N GLU A 31 -4.92 2.03 9.78
CA GLU A 31 -6.27 1.94 9.23
C GLU A 31 -6.90 3.33 9.19
N LEU A 32 -7.40 3.71 8.01
CA LEU A 32 -8.15 4.94 7.82
C LEU A 32 -9.50 4.63 7.17
N GLN A 33 -10.57 5.13 7.80
CA GLN A 33 -11.91 5.16 7.26
C GLN A 33 -12.35 6.62 7.10
N ALA A 34 -12.64 7.04 5.88
CA ALA A 34 -13.09 8.39 5.57
C ALA A 34 -14.46 8.37 4.86
N GLY A 35 -15.31 9.34 5.20
CA GLY A 35 -16.65 9.46 4.64
C GLY A 35 -16.69 10.05 3.23
N THR A 36 -15.67 10.81 2.82
CA THR A 36 -15.58 11.37 1.46
C THR A 36 -14.21 11.08 0.85
N GLU A 37 -13.16 11.73 1.36
CA GLU A 37 -11.79 11.64 0.86
C GLU A 37 -10.87 11.06 1.93
N GLY A 38 -10.04 10.09 1.54
CA GLY A 38 -9.09 9.45 2.45
C GLY A 38 -7.67 9.46 1.91
N HIS A 39 -6.71 9.89 2.73
CA HIS A 39 -5.28 9.80 2.44
C HIS A 39 -4.54 9.07 3.56
N LEU A 40 -3.88 7.95 3.23
CA LEU A 40 -3.06 7.18 4.15
C LEU A 40 -1.63 7.08 3.62
N GLU A 41 -0.68 7.59 4.40
CA GLU A 41 0.75 7.61 4.05
C GLU A 41 1.57 6.88 5.13
N ASP A 42 2.30 5.82 4.76
CA ASP A 42 3.33 5.19 5.62
C ASP A 42 4.73 5.51 5.09
N GLY A 43 5.50 6.26 5.87
CA GLY A 43 6.88 6.60 5.54
C GLY A 43 7.83 5.40 5.54
N ALA A 44 8.97 5.57 4.87
CA ALA A 44 10.01 4.55 4.71
C ALA A 44 10.52 3.96 6.04
N SER A 45 10.89 2.68 6.01
CA SER A 45 11.50 1.97 7.15
C SER A 45 12.85 1.37 6.78
N PRO A 46 13.89 1.45 7.64
CA PRO A 46 15.25 1.03 7.31
C PRO A 46 15.47 -0.50 7.34
N LEU A 47 14.66 -1.30 8.04
CA LEU A 47 14.79 -2.77 8.12
C LEU A 47 13.49 -3.49 8.52
N HIS A 48 13.37 -4.76 8.12
CA HIS A 48 12.44 -5.79 8.57
C HIS A 48 11.10 -5.30 9.15
N THR A 49 10.14 -5.11 8.26
CA THR A 49 8.81 -4.58 8.60
C THR A 49 7.72 -5.56 8.18
N ARG A 50 6.75 -5.79 9.07
CA ARG A 50 5.43 -6.30 8.66
C ARG A 50 4.49 -5.11 8.68
N ARG A 51 3.96 -4.73 7.52
CA ARG A 51 3.04 -3.61 7.37
C ARG A 51 1.70 -4.13 6.88
N ARG A 52 0.64 -3.62 7.51
CA ARG A 52 -0.72 -3.73 7.01
C ARG A 52 -1.30 -2.32 6.99
N LEU A 53 -1.58 -1.83 5.79
CA LEU A 53 -2.18 -0.52 5.55
C LEU A 53 -3.55 -0.75 4.92
N GLU A 54 -4.59 -0.16 5.50
CA GLU A 54 -5.97 -0.28 5.03
C GLU A 54 -6.59 1.11 4.93
N LEU A 55 -7.05 1.46 3.73
CA LEU A 55 -7.79 2.69 3.46
C LEU A 55 -9.16 2.37 2.88
N GLN A 56 -10.19 2.94 3.49
CA GLN A 56 -11.56 2.94 2.97
C GLN A 56 -12.04 4.40 2.84
N ALA A 57 -12.47 4.76 1.64
CA ALA A 57 -13.11 6.04 1.35
C ALA A 57 -14.37 5.82 0.51
N GLU A 58 -15.43 6.58 0.78
CA GLU A 58 -16.68 6.43 -0.01
C GLU A 58 -16.56 7.02 -1.42
N THR A 59 -15.67 7.98 -1.62
CA THR A 59 -15.45 8.64 -2.92
C THR A 59 -14.02 8.35 -3.36
N ASP A 60 -13.06 9.10 -2.84
CA ASP A 60 -11.70 9.10 -3.36
C ASP A 60 -10.71 8.67 -2.28
N GLY A 61 -9.81 7.77 -2.65
CA GLY A 61 -8.84 7.20 -1.72
C GLY A 61 -7.44 7.15 -2.31
N HIS A 62 -6.46 7.63 -1.54
CA HIS A 62 -5.05 7.56 -1.88
C HIS A 62 -4.25 6.88 -0.77
N LEU A 63 -3.56 5.79 -1.12
CA LEU A 63 -2.72 5.01 -0.20
C LEU A 63 -1.29 4.97 -0.73
N GLU A 64 -0.35 5.51 0.03
CA GLU A 64 1.08 5.49 -0.28
C GLU A 64 1.86 4.68 0.79
N ASP A 65 2.62 3.66 0.36
CA ASP A 65 3.60 2.96 1.20
C ASP A 65 5.03 3.27 0.74
N GLY A 66 5.80 3.96 1.58
CA GLY A 66 7.19 4.30 1.30
C GLY A 66 8.12 3.09 1.22
N ALA A 67 9.20 3.23 0.44
CA ALA A 67 10.18 2.18 0.18
C ALA A 67 10.85 1.61 1.44
N SER A 68 11.23 0.32 1.39
CA SER A 68 11.99 -0.35 2.46
C SER A 68 13.23 -1.07 1.91
N PRO A 69 14.44 -0.91 2.48
CA PRO A 69 15.67 -1.52 1.96
C PRO A 69 15.77 -3.04 2.15
N LEU A 70 15.13 -3.63 3.17
CA LEU A 70 15.37 -5.02 3.60
C LEU A 70 14.08 -5.74 4.02
N HIS A 71 13.85 -6.93 3.44
CA HIS A 71 12.83 -7.94 3.77
C HIS A 71 11.50 -7.43 4.37
N THR A 72 10.47 -7.33 3.53
CA THR A 72 9.18 -6.78 3.91
C THR A 72 8.06 -7.78 3.62
N ARG A 73 7.15 -7.98 4.59
CA ARG A 73 5.81 -8.51 4.29
C ARG A 73 4.84 -7.33 4.35
N ARG A 74 4.23 -7.03 3.21
CA ARG A 74 3.31 -5.90 3.06
C ARG A 74 1.96 -6.40 2.60
N ARG A 75 0.92 -5.86 3.22
CA ARG A 75 -0.45 -5.97 2.74
C ARG A 75 -1.02 -4.56 2.68
N LEU A 76 -1.33 -4.11 1.47
CA LEU A 76 -1.90 -2.82 1.19
C LEU A 76 -3.30 -3.06 0.61
N GLU A 77 -4.30 -2.44 1.22
CA GLU A 77 -5.68 -2.53 0.74
C GLU A 77 -6.28 -1.14 0.66
N LEU A 78 -6.68 -0.78 -0.56
CA LEU A 78 -7.42 0.42 -0.85
C LEU A 78 -8.81 0.06 -1.39
N GLN A 79 -9.83 0.67 -0.80
CA GLN A 79 -11.21 0.63 -1.29
C GLN A 79 -11.72 2.07 -1.41
N ALA A 80 -12.04 2.47 -2.63
CA ALA A 80 -12.60 3.77 -2.96
C ALA A 80 -13.85 3.60 -3.82
N GLY A 81 -14.91 4.36 -3.54
CA GLY A 81 -16.18 4.22 -4.25
C GLY A 81 -16.17 4.81 -5.67
N THR A 82 -15.33 5.80 -5.95
CA THR A 82 -15.10 6.36 -7.28
C THR A 82 -13.66 6.12 -7.71
N ASP A 83 -12.70 6.82 -7.11
CA ASP A 83 -11.33 6.87 -7.59
C ASP A 83 -10.36 6.33 -6.53
N GLY A 84 -9.67 5.24 -6.86
CA GLY A 84 -8.68 4.62 -5.98
C GLY A 84 -7.28 4.74 -6.56
N HIS A 85 -6.34 5.31 -5.82
CA HIS A 85 -4.93 5.35 -6.18
C HIS A 85 -4.04 4.71 -5.11
N LEU A 86 -3.31 3.67 -5.47
CA LEU A 86 -2.40 2.94 -4.57
C LEU A 86 -0.97 2.98 -5.11
N GLU A 87 -0.04 3.48 -4.30
CA GLU A 87 1.40 3.49 -4.60
C GLU A 87 2.16 2.61 -3.60
N ASP A 88 2.88 1.59 -4.08
CA ASP A 88 3.84 0.82 -3.27
C ASP A 88 5.29 1.13 -3.67
N GLY A 89 6.06 1.65 -2.72
CA GLY A 89 7.48 1.90 -2.87
C GLY A 89 8.30 0.61 -2.96
N GLY A 90 9.23 0.54 -3.92
CA GLY A 90 10.04 -0.65 -4.19
C GLY A 90 10.93 -1.13 -3.04
N SER A 91 11.43 -2.37 -3.15
CA SER A 91 12.38 -2.97 -2.20
C SER A 91 13.43 -3.85 -2.92
N PRO A 92 14.73 -3.70 -2.63
CA PRO A 92 15.77 -4.41 -3.38
C PRO A 92 15.91 -5.91 -3.04
N LEU A 93 15.67 -6.34 -1.79
CA LEU A 93 16.20 -7.64 -1.33
C LEU A 93 15.21 -8.81 -1.30
N GLN A 94 14.02 -8.72 -0.68
CA GLN A 94 13.00 -9.78 -0.72
C GLN A 94 11.59 -9.24 -0.36
N LYS A 95 10.54 -9.65 -1.09
CA LYS A 95 9.14 -9.19 -0.90
C LYS A 95 8.16 -10.37 -0.87
N MET A 96 7.25 -10.38 0.11
CA MET A 96 5.91 -10.91 -0.09
C MET A 96 4.96 -9.73 0.04
N GLU A 97 4.30 -9.42 -1.05
CA GLU A 97 3.45 -8.26 -1.15
C GLU A 97 2.09 -8.67 -1.70
N GLU A 98 1.08 -8.16 -1.03
CA GLU A 98 -0.30 -8.18 -1.46
C GLU A 98 -0.73 -6.72 -1.56
N ALA A 99 -0.98 -6.24 -2.77
CA ALA A 99 -1.51 -4.91 -3.02
C ALA A 99 -2.87 -5.08 -3.71
N ARG A 100 -3.91 -4.54 -3.10
CA ARG A 100 -5.26 -4.57 -3.66
C ARG A 100 -5.81 -3.16 -3.73
N ASN A 101 -6.18 -2.75 -4.93
CA ASN A 101 -6.92 -1.52 -5.14
C ASN A 101 -8.29 -1.86 -5.76
N ALA A 102 -9.35 -1.44 -5.09
CA ALA A 102 -10.71 -1.47 -5.61
C ALA A 102 -11.23 -0.03 -5.70
N GLY A 103 -11.14 0.56 -6.90
CA GLY A 103 -11.79 1.82 -7.26
C GLY A 103 -13.11 1.50 -7.96
N GLY A 104 -14.20 2.18 -7.60
CA GLY A 104 -15.50 1.88 -8.20
C GLY A 104 -15.60 2.27 -9.68
N ALA A 105 -15.12 3.46 -10.04
CA ALA A 105 -15.01 3.92 -11.42
C ALA A 105 -13.57 3.72 -11.90
N ASP A 106 -12.63 4.48 -11.34
CA ASP A 106 -11.26 4.51 -11.81
C ASP A 106 -10.28 4.01 -10.74
N GLY A 107 -9.32 3.21 -11.16
CA GLY A 107 -8.36 2.57 -10.28
C GLY A 107 -6.94 2.66 -10.84
N HIS A 108 -6.02 3.16 -10.04
CA HIS A 108 -4.61 3.27 -10.38
C HIS A 108 -3.73 2.56 -9.36
N LEU A 109 -2.82 1.71 -9.82
CA LEU A 109 -1.86 1.04 -8.96
C LEU A 109 -0.45 1.18 -9.52
N GLU A 110 0.45 1.76 -8.73
CA GLU A 110 1.88 1.82 -9.01
C GLU A 110 2.63 0.90 -8.04
N ASP A 111 3.35 -0.10 -8.57
CA ASP A 111 4.25 -0.95 -7.80
C ASP A 111 5.70 -0.68 -8.20
N GLY A 112 6.52 -0.30 -7.21
CA GLY A 112 7.92 0.01 -7.40
C GLY A 112 8.80 -1.20 -7.75
N ALA A 113 9.92 -0.93 -8.43
CA ALA A 113 10.88 -1.95 -8.86
C ALA A 113 11.52 -2.75 -7.69
N SER A 114 11.81 -4.04 -7.92
CA SER A 114 12.41 -4.94 -6.92
C SER A 114 13.47 -5.87 -7.53
N THR A 115 14.62 -6.11 -6.87
CA THR A 115 15.81 -6.65 -7.55
C THR A 115 16.15 -8.15 -7.36
N LEU A 116 15.58 -8.88 -6.39
CA LEU A 116 16.09 -10.23 -6.05
C LEU A 116 15.05 -11.35 -5.87
N HIS A 117 14.08 -11.23 -4.96
CA HIS A 117 13.09 -12.28 -4.70
C HIS A 117 11.73 -11.70 -4.33
N THR A 118 10.80 -11.66 -5.27
CA THR A 118 9.54 -10.94 -5.10
C THR A 118 8.37 -11.87 -5.40
N ARG A 119 7.61 -12.29 -4.39
CA ARG A 119 6.28 -12.86 -4.62
C ARG A 119 5.26 -11.75 -4.46
N ARG A 120 4.72 -11.28 -5.58
CA ARG A 120 3.70 -10.23 -5.63
C ARG A 120 2.35 -10.80 -5.99
N GLN A 121 1.32 -10.34 -5.31
CA GLN A 121 -0.06 -10.45 -5.73
C GLN A 121 -0.61 -9.04 -5.78
N ILE A 122 -0.90 -8.59 -6.99
CA ILE A 122 -1.46 -7.27 -7.25
C ILE A 122 -2.84 -7.52 -7.83
N GLU A 123 -3.84 -6.91 -7.23
CA GLU A 123 -5.22 -6.97 -7.71
C GLU A 123 -5.75 -5.56 -7.88
N LEU A 124 -6.20 -5.25 -9.10
CA LEU A 124 -6.86 -3.99 -9.42
C LEU A 124 -8.28 -4.31 -9.87
N GLN A 125 -9.25 -3.73 -9.18
CA GLN A 125 -10.66 -3.78 -9.55
C GLN A 125 -11.10 -2.35 -9.85
N ALA A 126 -11.45 -2.08 -11.10
CA ALA A 126 -12.00 -0.81 -11.57
C ALA A 126 -13.24 -1.08 -12.43
N GLY A 127 -14.30 -0.29 -12.25
CA GLY A 127 -15.55 -0.45 -12.99
C GLY A 127 -15.47 0.11 -14.42
N THR A 128 -14.69 1.17 -14.63
CA THR A 128 -14.53 1.83 -15.92
C THR A 128 -13.09 1.79 -16.42
N GLU A 129 -12.14 2.39 -15.69
CA GLU A 129 -10.76 2.51 -16.16
C GLU A 129 -9.76 2.05 -15.09
N GLY A 130 -8.89 1.11 -15.48
CA GLY A 130 -7.87 0.55 -14.59
C GLY A 130 -6.49 0.74 -15.19
N HIS A 131 -5.58 1.38 -14.46
CA HIS A 131 -4.19 1.53 -14.85
C HIS A 131 -3.25 0.87 -13.83
N LEU A 132 -2.31 0.09 -14.33
CA LEU A 132 -1.35 -0.67 -13.52
C LEU A 132 0.06 -0.43 -14.04
N GLU A 133 0.91 0.15 -13.22
CA GLU A 133 2.34 0.30 -13.47
C GLU A 133 3.14 -0.66 -12.59
N ASP A 134 3.91 -1.56 -13.21
CA ASP A 134 4.80 -2.49 -12.49
C ASP A 134 6.27 -2.18 -12.83
N GLY A 135 7.02 -1.75 -11.81
CA GLY A 135 8.45 -1.52 -11.88
C GLY A 135 9.25 -2.80 -12.17
N ALA A 136 10.21 -2.69 -13.10
CA ALA A 136 11.02 -3.81 -13.59
C ALA A 136 11.63 -4.65 -12.45
N SER A 137 11.42 -5.97 -12.50
CA SER A 137 11.99 -6.94 -11.56
C SER A 137 12.70 -8.08 -12.30
N PRO A 138 13.99 -8.38 -12.02
CA PRO A 138 14.79 -9.30 -12.84
C PRO A 138 14.53 -10.80 -12.57
N LEU A 139 13.71 -11.18 -11.59
CA LEU A 139 13.44 -12.59 -11.27
C LEU A 139 12.04 -12.85 -10.65
N HIS A 140 11.28 -13.73 -11.31
CA HIS A 140 10.01 -14.37 -10.91
C HIS A 140 8.87 -13.46 -10.41
N THR A 141 8.06 -12.95 -11.33
CA THR A 141 6.75 -12.37 -11.04
C THR A 141 5.63 -13.35 -11.42
N ARG A 142 4.61 -13.53 -10.56
CA ARG A 142 3.36 -14.21 -10.91
C ARG A 142 2.24 -13.18 -10.89
N ARG A 143 1.84 -12.75 -12.07
CA ARG A 143 0.80 -11.74 -12.29
C ARG A 143 -0.57 -12.41 -12.38
N GLN A 144 -1.56 -11.89 -11.67
CA GLN A 144 -2.98 -12.15 -11.91
C GLN A 144 -3.64 -10.79 -12.05
N VAL A 145 -4.36 -10.57 -13.14
CA VAL A 145 -5.14 -9.37 -13.45
C VAL A 145 -6.57 -9.83 -13.66
#